data_AF-A0A8R7PNX8-F1
#
_entry.id   AF-A0A8R7PNX8-F1
#
_cell.length_a   1.000
_cell.length_b   1.000
_cell.length_c   1.000
_cell.angle_alpha   90.00
_cell.angle_beta   90.00
_cell.angle_gamma   90.00
#
_symmetry.space_group_name_H-M   'P 1'
#
loop_
_entity.id
_entity.type
_entity.pdbx_description
1 polymer ?
#
loop_
_entity_poly.entity_id
_entity_poly.type
_entity_poly.pdbx_seq_one_letter_code
_entity_poly.pdbx_strand_id
1 'polypeptide(L)'
;MLVLLPGSHNKLAQRVNCSGRPAGFVCAPASIPARLLCCQRHTSGLWCERVFRDHQLSVVRLDTATDNVFQDNGFIVSNNKTICDIVSCQHVVKMLPVGGTMAVYFFNSDGLIPRRYNARIIRTDEGRDLAWLRAQDVYEPVTCLRFFDPPYASGWNVVALAYTTLDGSSATILEPGTYSGTITNEPDEVSLTCSCTSKQGASGSPLILPRIDRVVGVLAGASHASVYAVPVTHIREFLIEWLGGDEDLVKSLNFIATCFILAPPRITCLSLT
;
A
#
# COMPACT_ATOMS: atom_id res chain seq x y z
N MET A 1 55.05 6.76 -31.82
CA MET A 1 55.11 6.09 -33.14
C MET A 1 54.56 4.68 -32.97
N LEU A 2 53.61 4.31 -33.84
CA LEU A 2 52.93 3.01 -34.02
C LEU A 2 52.05 2.53 -32.84
N VAL A 3 50.71 2.36 -32.90
CA VAL A 3 49.70 1.93 -33.90
C VAL A 3 49.46 0.39 -33.95
N LEU A 4 48.25 0.01 -33.49
CA LEU A 4 47.32 -1.13 -33.79
C LEU A 4 47.46 -2.56 -33.18
N LEU A 5 46.44 -2.94 -32.37
CA LEU A 5 45.47 -4.09 -32.33
C LEU A 5 45.89 -5.51 -32.85
N PRO A 6 45.15 -6.64 -32.64
CA PRO A 6 44.05 -7.07 -31.72
C PRO A 6 44.21 -8.50 -31.08
N GLY A 7 43.28 -8.93 -30.19
CA GLY A 7 42.77 -10.33 -30.17
C GLY A 7 43.14 -11.33 -29.04
N SER A 8 42.10 -11.75 -28.29
CA SER A 8 41.70 -13.16 -27.99
C SER A 8 42.20 -13.94 -26.73
N HIS A 9 41.22 -14.67 -26.13
CA HIS A 9 41.26 -15.81 -25.17
C HIS A 9 41.65 -15.50 -23.70
N ASN A 10 40.94 -15.92 -22.63
CA ASN A 10 40.43 -17.26 -22.33
C ASN A 10 39.31 -17.28 -21.27
N LYS A 11 38.47 -18.33 -21.37
CA LYS A 11 37.36 -18.71 -20.48
C LYS A 11 37.85 -19.25 -19.13
N LEU A 12 37.11 -18.97 -18.06
CA LEU A 12 36.85 -19.96 -17.00
C LEU A 12 35.38 -19.82 -16.55
N ALA A 13 34.55 -20.72 -17.06
CA ALA A 13 33.17 -20.89 -16.64
C ALA A 13 33.17 -21.76 -15.36
N GLN A 14 32.70 -21.19 -14.25
CA GLN A 14 32.41 -21.96 -13.05
C GLN A 14 31.06 -22.68 -13.24
N ARG A 15 31.10 -24.01 -13.32
CA ARG A 15 29.92 -24.88 -13.30
C ARG A 15 29.29 -24.81 -11.91
N VAL A 16 28.05 -24.33 -11.81
CA VAL A 16 27.18 -24.62 -10.66
C VAL A 16 26.35 -25.84 -11.03
N ASN A 17 26.49 -26.88 -10.20
CA ASN A 17 25.87 -28.18 -10.38
C ASN A 17 24.45 -28.15 -9.80
N CYS A 18 23.43 -28.19 -10.65
CA CYS A 18 22.03 -28.30 -10.22
C CYS A 18 21.53 -29.74 -10.49
N SER A 19 21.65 -30.62 -9.49
CA SER A 19 21.06 -31.95 -9.54
C SER A 19 19.81 -32.02 -8.66
N GLY A 20 18.64 -32.12 -9.28
CA GLY A 20 17.44 -32.74 -8.70
C GLY A 20 16.21 -31.86 -8.46
N ARG A 21 15.40 -31.60 -9.51
CA ARG A 21 13.90 -31.60 -9.56
C ARG A 21 13.38 -30.94 -10.86
N PRO A 22 12.15 -31.26 -11.32
CA PRO A 22 11.83 -31.30 -12.74
C PRO A 22 11.41 -29.96 -13.36
N ALA A 23 11.94 -29.76 -14.57
CA ALA A 23 11.48 -29.00 -15.74
C ALA A 23 10.56 -27.78 -15.56
N GLY A 24 11.09 -26.59 -15.90
CA GLY A 24 10.25 -25.43 -16.25
C GLY A 24 10.85 -24.05 -16.00
N PHE A 25 12.16 -23.84 -16.12
CA PHE A 25 12.76 -22.49 -16.07
C PHE A 25 13.55 -22.24 -17.35
N VAL A 26 13.13 -21.23 -18.12
CA VAL A 26 13.93 -20.64 -19.20
C VAL A 26 14.55 -19.37 -18.64
N CYS A 27 15.89 -19.32 -18.58
CA CYS A 27 16.62 -18.12 -18.21
C CYS A 27 16.44 -17.03 -19.30
N ALA A 28 16.00 -15.84 -18.92
CA ALA A 28 16.01 -14.67 -19.80
C ALA A 28 17.40 -13.98 -19.76
N PRO A 29 17.88 -13.43 -20.89
CA PRO A 29 19.19 -12.78 -20.96
C PRO A 29 19.17 -11.37 -20.33
N ALA A 30 20.34 -10.96 -19.86
CA ALA A 30 20.60 -9.71 -19.17
C ALA A 30 20.37 -8.48 -20.07
N SER A 31 19.35 -7.67 -19.73
CA SER A 31 19.23 -6.21 -19.90
C SER A 31 17.75 -5.80 -19.92
N ILE A 32 17.12 -5.70 -18.74
CA ILE A 32 15.77 -5.11 -18.58
C ILE A 32 15.80 -4.26 -17.30
N PRO A 33 15.41 -2.96 -17.33
CA PRO A 33 15.25 -2.16 -16.11
C PRO A 33 14.12 -2.75 -15.26
N ALA A 34 14.20 -2.59 -13.94
CA ALA A 34 13.37 -3.25 -12.91
C ALA A 34 11.86 -2.91 -12.91
N ARG A 35 11.21 -2.86 -14.07
CA ARG A 35 9.76 -3.00 -14.23
C ARG A 35 9.49 -4.47 -14.53
N LEU A 36 8.49 -5.06 -13.89
CA LEU A 36 8.08 -6.48 -13.97
C LEU A 36 8.72 -7.43 -12.95
N LEU A 37 8.34 -7.25 -11.68
CA LEU A 37 8.13 -8.38 -10.77
C LEU A 37 6.62 -8.59 -10.60
N CYS A 38 5.94 -8.94 -11.70
CA CYS A 38 4.55 -9.34 -11.68
C CYS A 38 4.28 -10.32 -12.82
N CYS A 39 3.95 -11.57 -12.49
CA CYS A 39 3.15 -12.42 -13.36
C CYS A 39 2.71 -13.68 -12.60
N GLN A 40 1.55 -13.63 -11.96
CA GLN A 40 0.64 -14.78 -11.95
C GLN A 40 -0.83 -14.36 -11.70
N ARG A 41 -1.64 -14.61 -12.74
CA ARG A 41 -3.11 -14.55 -12.91
C ARG A 41 -3.70 -13.21 -13.41
N HIS A 42 -4.10 -13.21 -14.68
CA HIS A 42 -4.49 -12.10 -15.56
C HIS A 42 -5.43 -10.99 -15.01
N THR A 43 -6.21 -11.20 -13.95
CA THR A 43 -7.11 -10.16 -13.39
C THR A 43 -6.50 -9.43 -12.18
N SER A 44 -5.72 -10.12 -11.35
CA SER A 44 -5.05 -9.49 -10.20
C SER A 44 -3.94 -8.55 -10.65
N GLY A 45 -3.21 -8.90 -11.72
CA GLY A 45 -2.22 -8.01 -12.34
C GLY A 45 -2.84 -6.69 -12.84
N LEU A 46 -4.01 -6.75 -13.47
CA LEU A 46 -4.72 -5.57 -13.96
C LEU A 46 -5.22 -4.66 -12.82
N TRP A 47 -5.68 -5.25 -11.71
CA TRP A 47 -6.09 -4.46 -10.54
C TRP A 47 -4.91 -3.81 -9.84
N CYS A 48 -3.79 -4.52 -9.68
CA CYS A 48 -2.55 -3.97 -9.13
C CYS A 48 -2.06 -2.79 -9.95
N GLU A 49 -1.95 -2.95 -11.27
CA GLU A 49 -1.50 -1.88 -12.17
C GLU A 49 -2.43 -0.66 -12.13
N ARG A 50 -3.75 -0.89 -12.14
CA ARG A 50 -4.72 0.20 -12.02
C ARG A 50 -4.59 0.94 -10.69
N VAL A 51 -4.60 0.21 -9.57
CA VAL A 51 -4.51 0.81 -8.23
C VAL A 51 -3.21 1.59 -8.08
N PHE A 52 -2.10 1.04 -8.56
CA PHE A 52 -0.82 1.74 -8.57
C PHE A 52 -0.92 3.05 -9.36
N ARG A 53 -1.34 2.98 -10.62
CA ARG A 53 -1.42 4.15 -11.51
C ARG A 53 -2.30 5.26 -10.93
N ASP A 54 -3.45 4.88 -10.39
CA ASP A 54 -4.49 5.81 -9.96
C ASP A 54 -4.21 6.37 -8.53
N HIS A 55 -3.45 5.65 -7.69
CA HIS A 55 -3.28 5.98 -6.27
C HIS A 55 -1.84 6.09 -5.75
N GLN A 56 -0.81 5.88 -6.56
CA GLN A 56 0.60 6.03 -6.13
C GLN A 56 0.89 7.40 -5.47
N LEU A 57 0.19 8.47 -5.87
CA LEU A 57 0.33 9.83 -5.30
C LEU A 57 -0.48 10.06 -4.01
N SER A 58 -1.19 9.04 -3.53
CA SER A 58 -1.99 9.10 -2.30
C SER A 58 -1.32 8.42 -1.12
N VAL A 59 -0.25 7.66 -1.35
CA VAL A 59 0.49 6.94 -0.31
C VAL A 59 1.77 7.68 -0.04
N VAL A 60 2.12 7.75 1.23
CA VAL A 60 3.33 8.43 1.72
C VAL A 60 4.18 7.46 2.51
N ARG A 61 5.49 7.68 2.40
CA ARG A 61 6.50 7.01 3.21
C ARG A 61 6.71 7.81 4.48
N LEU A 62 6.66 7.14 5.64
CA LEU A 62 6.91 7.73 6.95
C LEU A 62 8.27 7.28 7.49
N ASP A 63 9.09 8.26 7.83
CA ASP A 63 10.43 8.06 8.36
C ASP A 63 10.57 8.74 9.72
N THR A 64 11.52 8.27 10.51
CA THR A 64 11.97 8.99 11.70
C THR A 64 12.51 10.37 11.32
N ALA A 65 12.10 11.39 12.08
CA ALA A 65 12.47 12.77 11.77
C ALA A 65 13.99 13.05 11.90
N THR A 66 14.69 12.28 12.73
CA THR A 66 16.10 12.49 13.11
C THR A 66 17.10 11.88 12.13
N ASP A 67 16.84 10.66 11.69
CA ASP A 67 17.79 9.79 10.97
C ASP A 67 17.26 9.35 9.59
N ASN A 68 16.04 9.78 9.21
CA ASN A 68 15.37 9.43 7.95
C ASN A 68 15.37 7.91 7.72
N VAL A 69 15.18 7.15 8.81
CA VAL A 69 15.04 5.71 8.75
C VAL A 69 13.57 5.41 8.52
N PHE A 70 13.31 4.68 7.45
CA PHE A 70 11.98 4.23 7.12
C PHE A 70 11.36 3.47 8.28
N GLN A 71 10.18 3.94 8.67
CA GLN A 71 9.35 3.26 9.64
C GLN A 71 8.32 2.43 8.88
N ASP A 72 7.39 3.10 8.20
CA ASP A 72 6.20 2.48 7.62
C ASP A 72 5.47 3.49 6.70
N ASN A 73 4.19 3.28 6.44
CA ASN A 73 3.40 4.05 5.48
C ASN A 73 2.35 4.94 6.15
N GLY A 74 1.82 5.87 5.35
CA GLY A 74 0.51 6.47 5.58
C GLY A 74 -0.15 6.75 4.24
N PHE A 75 -1.39 7.24 4.27
CA PHE A 75 -2.08 7.69 3.05
C PHE A 75 -2.92 8.93 3.28
N ILE A 76 -3.08 9.70 2.22
CA ILE A 76 -3.70 11.02 2.21
C ILE A 76 -5.22 10.85 2.14
N VAL A 77 -5.93 11.43 3.10
CA VAL A 77 -7.38 11.37 3.22
C VAL A 77 -8.05 12.71 2.90
N SER A 78 -7.28 13.80 3.00
CA SER A 78 -7.71 15.15 2.63
C SER A 78 -6.51 15.98 2.22
N ASN A 79 -6.70 16.84 1.23
CA ASN A 79 -5.73 17.85 0.82
C ASN A 79 -6.46 19.18 0.58
N ASN A 80 -5.96 20.25 1.19
CA ASN A 80 -6.39 21.62 0.91
C ASN A 80 -5.18 22.49 0.56
N LYS A 81 -4.95 22.65 -0.75
CA LYS A 81 -3.84 23.40 -1.34
C LYS A 81 -2.48 22.86 -0.91
N THR A 82 -2.00 23.30 0.25
CA THR A 82 -0.67 22.97 0.81
C THR A 82 -0.74 22.14 2.09
N ILE A 83 -1.94 21.81 2.57
CA ILE A 83 -2.15 21.03 3.79
C ILE A 83 -2.65 19.64 3.40
N CYS A 84 -1.91 18.61 3.80
CA CYS A 84 -2.28 17.21 3.60
C CYS A 84 -2.55 16.53 4.94
N ASP A 85 -3.71 15.90 5.06
CA ASP A 85 -4.09 15.06 6.19
C ASP A 85 -3.84 13.59 5.84
N ILE A 86 -3.10 12.91 6.71
CA ILE A 86 -2.55 11.57 6.48
C ILE A 86 -3.02 10.62 7.59
N VAL A 87 -3.59 9.49 7.23
CA VAL A 87 -3.89 8.39 8.15
C VAL A 87 -2.79 7.34 8.11
N SER A 88 -2.44 6.81 9.27
CA SER A 88 -1.50 5.71 9.46
C SER A 88 -1.90 4.91 10.71
N CYS A 89 -1.10 3.91 11.09
CA CYS A 89 -1.29 3.18 12.34
C CYS A 89 -0.68 3.91 13.54
N GLN A 90 -1.25 3.70 14.73
CA GLN A 90 -0.70 4.28 15.96
C GLN A 90 0.69 3.72 16.26
N HIS A 91 0.89 2.42 16.08
CA HIS A 91 2.17 1.79 16.41
C HIS A 91 3.34 2.29 15.55
N VAL A 92 3.05 2.84 14.36
CA VAL A 92 4.05 3.47 13.47
C VAL A 92 4.60 4.76 14.08
N VAL A 93 3.76 5.50 14.80
CA VAL A 93 4.11 6.81 15.37
C VAL A 93 4.36 6.76 16.89
N LYS A 94 4.22 5.57 17.52
CA LYS A 94 4.20 5.38 18.98
C LYS A 94 5.37 5.97 19.77
N MET A 95 6.52 6.14 19.11
CA MET A 95 7.74 6.67 19.74
C MET A 95 7.71 8.20 19.87
N LEU A 96 6.68 8.86 19.33
CA LEU A 96 6.54 10.32 19.32
C LEU A 96 5.24 10.72 20.04
N PRO A 97 5.27 11.78 20.87
CA PRO A 97 4.06 12.29 21.49
C PRO A 97 3.15 12.97 20.46
N VAL A 98 1.87 13.11 20.79
CA VAL A 98 0.97 14.02 20.05
C VAL A 98 1.60 15.42 20.00
N GLY A 99 1.56 16.02 18.82
CA GLY A 99 2.23 17.28 18.51
C GLY A 99 3.69 17.12 18.06
N GLY A 100 4.28 15.93 18.19
CA GLY A 100 5.57 15.57 17.60
C GLY A 100 5.51 15.47 16.07
N THR A 101 6.66 15.27 15.44
CA THR A 101 6.81 15.37 13.98
C THR A 101 7.47 14.13 13.40
N MET A 102 6.94 13.64 12.28
CA MET A 102 7.57 12.62 11.43
C MET A 102 8.05 13.22 10.12
N ALA A 103 9.10 12.64 9.55
CA ALA A 103 9.48 12.92 8.17
C ALA A 103 8.53 12.18 7.23
N VAL A 104 8.01 12.86 6.22
CA VAL A 104 7.08 12.31 5.25
C VAL A 104 7.61 12.55 3.84
N TYR A 105 7.62 11.49 3.05
CA TYR A 105 8.05 11.52 1.66
C TYR A 105 6.87 11.16 0.76
N PHE A 106 6.59 12.04 -0.19
CA PHE A 106 5.57 11.83 -1.21
C PHE A 106 6.20 11.18 -2.43
N PHE A 107 5.45 10.30 -3.10
CA PHE A 107 5.89 9.78 -4.38
C PHE A 107 6.00 10.91 -5.41
N ASN A 108 7.09 10.94 -6.16
CA ASN A 108 7.30 11.89 -7.25
C ASN A 108 7.50 11.11 -8.57
N SER A 109 6.59 11.33 -9.52
CA SER A 109 6.58 10.65 -10.82
C SER A 109 7.77 11.01 -11.72
N ASP A 110 8.48 12.10 -11.42
CA ASP A 110 9.55 12.63 -12.25
C ASP A 110 10.89 11.91 -12.01
N GLY A 111 10.89 10.89 -11.15
CA GLY A 111 12.07 10.06 -10.84
C GLY A 111 13.14 10.79 -10.02
N LEU A 112 12.83 11.99 -9.55
CA LEU A 112 13.69 12.77 -8.65
C LEU A 112 13.58 12.25 -7.22
N ILE A 113 14.59 12.57 -6.41
CA ILE A 113 14.64 12.22 -4.99
C ILE A 113 13.35 12.74 -4.32
N PRO A 114 12.57 11.87 -3.64
CA PRO A 114 11.36 12.27 -2.94
C PRO A 114 11.63 13.44 -2.00
N ARG A 115 10.84 14.51 -2.11
CA ARG A 115 10.98 15.65 -1.22
C ARG A 115 10.51 15.28 0.18
N ARG A 116 11.29 15.70 1.17
CA ARG A 116 10.96 15.54 2.59
C ARG A 116 10.06 16.68 3.05
N TYR A 117 8.96 16.31 3.68
CA TYR A 117 8.09 17.18 4.45
C TYR A 117 8.09 16.76 5.92
N ASN A 118 7.57 17.63 6.76
CA ASN A 118 7.37 17.34 8.17
C ASN A 118 5.86 17.24 8.42
N ALA A 119 5.40 16.09 8.89
CA ALA A 119 4.01 15.92 9.31
C ALA A 119 3.92 15.88 10.84
N ARG A 120 3.06 16.73 11.38
CA ARG A 120 2.79 16.78 12.82
C ARG A 120 1.76 15.74 13.18
N ILE A 121 2.00 14.97 14.24
CA ILE A 121 1.02 14.05 14.81
C ILE A 121 -0.08 14.88 15.47
N ILE A 122 -1.29 14.81 14.91
CA ILE A 122 -2.45 15.55 15.41
C ILE A 122 -3.13 14.76 16.50
N ARG A 123 -3.27 13.43 16.30
CA ARG A 123 -3.93 12.54 17.24
C ARG A 123 -3.50 11.09 17.01
N THR A 124 -3.65 10.29 18.06
CA THR A 124 -3.48 8.85 18.05
C THR A 124 -4.61 8.17 18.82
N ASP A 125 -4.90 6.94 18.47
CA ASP A 125 -5.79 6.03 19.18
C ASP A 125 -5.11 4.67 19.29
N GLU A 126 -4.65 4.33 20.50
CA GLU A 126 -3.98 3.06 20.77
C GLU A 126 -4.94 1.87 20.72
N GLY A 127 -6.22 2.08 21.06
CA GLY A 127 -7.22 1.00 21.08
C GLY A 127 -7.62 0.54 19.68
N ARG A 128 -7.69 1.47 18.72
CA ARG A 128 -7.99 1.18 17.30
C ARG A 128 -6.74 1.08 16.41
N ASP A 129 -5.55 1.32 16.97
CA ASP A 129 -4.28 1.39 16.25
C ASP A 129 -4.30 2.39 15.08
N LEU A 130 -4.81 3.61 15.32
CA LEU A 130 -4.90 4.67 14.32
C LEU A 130 -4.14 5.92 14.72
N ALA A 131 -3.51 6.56 13.75
CA ALA A 131 -2.88 7.86 13.89
C ALA A 131 -3.31 8.78 12.75
N TRP A 132 -3.40 10.07 13.08
CA TRP A 132 -3.55 11.11 12.08
C TRP A 132 -2.42 12.13 12.19
N LEU A 133 -1.81 12.36 11.05
CA LEU A 133 -0.72 13.31 10.85
C LEU A 133 -1.15 14.38 9.86
N ARG A 134 -0.59 15.59 10.03
CA ARG A 134 -0.81 16.72 9.13
C ARG A 134 0.50 17.27 8.62
N ALA A 135 0.70 17.21 7.31
CA ALA A 135 1.78 17.90 6.62
C ALA A 135 1.29 19.28 6.14
N GLN A 136 2.18 20.27 6.18
CA GLN A 136 1.95 21.62 5.66
C GLN A 136 2.99 21.95 4.60
N ASP A 137 2.72 23.00 3.82
CA ASP A 137 3.58 23.47 2.73
C ASP A 137 3.89 22.38 1.70
N VAL A 138 2.95 21.44 1.50
CA VAL A 138 3.08 20.37 0.50
C VAL A 138 2.77 20.96 -0.87
N TYR A 139 3.74 20.91 -1.78
CA TYR A 139 3.61 21.42 -3.16
C TYR A 139 3.66 20.30 -4.21
N GLU A 140 3.78 19.06 -3.76
CA GLU A 140 3.79 17.90 -4.65
C GLU A 140 2.36 17.60 -5.16
N PRO A 141 2.22 17.03 -6.37
CA PRO A 141 0.95 16.47 -6.81
C PRO A 141 0.52 15.34 -5.86
N VAL A 142 -0.69 15.45 -5.31
CA VAL A 142 -1.24 14.44 -4.41
C VAL A 142 -2.67 14.07 -4.80
N THR A 143 -3.05 12.84 -4.50
CA THR A 143 -4.44 12.38 -4.60
C THR A 143 -4.94 11.93 -3.24
N CYS A 144 -6.23 12.15 -2.97
CA CYS A 144 -6.85 11.72 -1.71
C CYS A 144 -7.58 10.41 -1.92
N LEU A 145 -7.35 9.45 -1.04
CA LEU A 145 -8.12 8.22 -1.01
C LEU A 145 -9.48 8.45 -0.36
N ARG A 146 -10.47 7.72 -0.88
CA ARG A 146 -11.84 7.75 -0.40
C ARG A 146 -12.16 6.45 0.30
N PHE A 147 -12.99 6.53 1.33
CA PHE A 147 -13.33 5.38 2.15
C PHE A 147 -14.54 4.64 1.60
N PHE A 148 -14.52 3.32 1.77
CA PHE A 148 -15.64 2.45 1.49
C PHE A 148 -16.72 2.63 2.56
N ASP A 149 -17.97 2.47 2.15
CA ASP A 149 -19.10 2.42 3.07
C ASP A 149 -19.46 0.94 3.31
N PRO A 150 -19.29 0.42 4.55
CA PRO A 150 -19.63 -0.96 4.92
C PRO A 150 -21.06 -1.38 4.52
N PRO A 151 -21.35 -2.70 4.47
CA PRO A 151 -20.48 -3.81 4.83
C PRO A 151 -19.56 -4.26 3.69
N TYR A 152 -18.35 -4.72 4.04
CA TYR A 152 -17.53 -5.55 3.15
C TYR A 152 -17.93 -7.03 3.33
N ALA A 153 -17.47 -7.90 2.43
CA ALA A 153 -17.71 -9.34 2.57
C ALA A 153 -16.45 -10.15 2.28
N SER A 154 -16.38 -11.34 2.87
CA SER A 154 -15.32 -12.31 2.60
C SER A 154 -15.25 -12.66 1.11
N GLY A 155 -14.03 -12.92 0.62
CA GLY A 155 -13.74 -13.22 -0.79
C GLY A 155 -13.67 -12.00 -1.71
N TRP A 156 -13.97 -10.79 -1.23
CA TRP A 156 -13.77 -9.58 -2.03
C TRP A 156 -12.29 -9.31 -2.27
N ASN A 157 -11.96 -9.00 -3.52
CA ASN A 157 -10.59 -8.68 -3.90
C ASN A 157 -10.16 -7.35 -3.30
N VAL A 158 -8.93 -7.29 -2.82
CA VAL A 158 -8.30 -6.10 -2.26
C VAL A 158 -6.89 -5.96 -2.80
N VAL A 159 -6.39 -4.72 -2.83
CA VAL A 159 -5.02 -4.39 -3.18
C VAL A 159 -4.48 -3.46 -2.12
N ALA A 160 -3.39 -3.85 -1.47
CA ALA A 160 -2.61 -2.95 -0.64
C ALA A 160 -1.63 -2.17 -1.53
N LEU A 161 -1.43 -0.88 -1.22
CA LEU A 161 -0.46 -0.02 -1.89
C LEU A 161 0.51 0.51 -0.83
N ALA A 162 1.77 0.11 -0.88
CA ALA A 162 2.72 0.32 0.22
C ALA A 162 4.15 0.50 -0.26
N TYR A 163 4.90 1.39 0.37
CA TYR A 163 6.35 1.30 0.43
C TYR A 163 6.75 0.11 1.28
N THR A 164 7.80 -0.60 0.86
CA THR A 164 8.36 -1.72 1.63
C THR A 164 9.88 -1.67 1.60
N THR A 165 10.50 -2.44 2.48
CA THR A 165 11.94 -2.71 2.40
C THR A 165 12.23 -3.87 1.47
N LEU A 166 13.47 -3.93 0.96
CA LEU A 166 14.00 -5.16 0.36
C LEU A 166 14.27 -6.18 1.48
N ASP A 167 13.88 -7.43 1.26
CA ASP A 167 14.00 -8.50 2.25
C ASP A 167 15.44 -8.55 2.84
N GLY A 168 15.57 -8.33 4.15
CA GLY A 168 16.86 -8.34 4.86
C GLY A 168 17.70 -7.05 4.77
N SER A 169 17.17 -5.97 4.19
CA SER A 169 17.83 -4.67 4.08
C SER A 169 17.02 -3.56 4.76
N SER A 170 17.70 -2.56 5.30
CA SER A 170 17.08 -1.28 5.70
C SER A 170 16.81 -0.36 4.50
N ALA A 171 17.24 -0.75 3.30
CA ALA A 171 16.98 0.00 2.08
C ALA A 171 15.50 -0.12 1.67
N THR A 172 14.78 0.98 1.80
CA THR A 172 13.41 1.15 1.32
C THR A 172 13.38 1.27 -0.19
N ILE A 173 12.38 0.65 -0.81
CA ILE A 173 12.08 0.89 -2.22
C ILE A 173 11.57 2.33 -2.35
N LEU A 174 12.08 3.10 -3.31
CA LEU A 174 11.73 4.52 -3.49
C LEU A 174 10.36 4.76 -4.12
N GLU A 175 9.71 3.70 -4.58
CA GLU A 175 8.41 3.66 -5.23
C GLU A 175 7.50 2.68 -4.47
N PRO A 176 6.22 3.00 -4.24
CA PRO A 176 5.32 2.07 -3.58
C PRO A 176 5.03 0.86 -4.47
N GLY A 177 4.90 -0.33 -3.89
CA GLY A 177 4.46 -1.55 -4.54
C GLY A 177 2.98 -1.83 -4.31
N THR A 178 2.38 -2.71 -5.13
CA THR A 178 1.03 -3.20 -4.92
C THR A 178 0.99 -4.69 -4.60
N TYR A 179 0.13 -5.06 -3.65
CA TYR A 179 0.00 -6.43 -3.14
C TYR A 179 -1.47 -6.82 -3.15
N SER A 180 -1.83 -7.73 -4.06
CA SER A 180 -3.22 -8.21 -4.17
C SER A 180 -3.51 -9.33 -3.19
N GLY A 181 -4.78 -9.43 -2.80
CA GLY A 181 -5.32 -10.49 -1.98
C GLY A 181 -6.85 -10.46 -1.97
N THR A 182 -7.44 -11.17 -1.02
CA THR A 182 -8.87 -11.20 -0.76
C THR A 182 -9.15 -11.01 0.72
N ILE A 183 -10.25 -10.38 1.07
CA ILE A 183 -10.77 -10.38 2.45
C ILE A 183 -11.07 -11.83 2.84
N THR A 184 -10.68 -12.24 4.04
CA THR A 184 -10.80 -13.62 4.52
C THR A 184 -11.84 -13.80 5.64
N ASN A 185 -12.35 -12.72 6.20
CA ASN A 185 -13.34 -12.75 7.27
C ASN A 185 -14.57 -11.87 6.97
N GLU A 186 -15.57 -11.99 7.84
CA GLU A 186 -16.83 -11.25 7.77
C GLU A 186 -16.73 -9.87 8.47
N PRO A 187 -17.60 -8.91 8.14
CA PRO A 187 -17.51 -7.51 8.59
C PRO A 187 -17.74 -7.27 10.08
N ASP A 188 -18.31 -8.22 10.81
CA ASP A 188 -18.63 -8.09 12.23
C ASP A 188 -17.44 -8.41 13.15
N GLU A 189 -16.28 -8.75 12.58
CA GLU A 189 -15.06 -9.00 13.34
C GLU A 189 -14.33 -7.70 13.69
N VAL A 190 -13.66 -7.69 14.86
CA VAL A 190 -12.92 -6.53 15.41
C VAL A 190 -11.79 -6.04 14.48
N SER A 191 -11.30 -6.90 13.60
CA SER A 191 -10.24 -6.60 12.64
C SER A 191 -10.60 -7.16 11.27
N LEU A 192 -10.18 -6.49 10.20
CA LEU A 192 -10.28 -7.06 8.85
C LEU A 192 -9.07 -7.97 8.62
N THR A 193 -9.31 -9.18 8.11
CA THR A 193 -8.23 -10.09 7.69
C THR A 193 -8.21 -10.23 6.18
N CYS A 194 -7.00 -10.34 5.61
CA CYS A 194 -6.85 -10.56 4.18
C CYS A 194 -5.66 -11.46 3.84
N SER A 195 -5.70 -12.03 2.63
CA SER A 195 -4.67 -12.90 2.07
C SER A 195 -3.56 -12.17 1.31
N CYS A 196 -3.49 -10.84 1.44
CA CYS A 196 -2.43 -10.05 0.81
C CYS A 196 -1.05 -10.52 1.30
N THR A 197 -0.03 -10.42 0.45
CA THR A 197 1.35 -10.72 0.86
C THR A 197 1.77 -9.77 1.98
N SER A 198 2.10 -10.31 3.16
CA SER A 198 2.73 -9.54 4.23
C SER A 198 4.16 -9.18 3.84
N LYS A 199 4.48 -7.89 3.87
CA LYS A 199 5.83 -7.38 3.70
C LYS A 199 6.18 -6.49 4.89
N GLN A 200 7.43 -6.58 5.34
CA GLN A 200 7.92 -5.71 6.39
C GLN A 200 7.86 -4.25 5.93
N GLY A 201 7.42 -3.38 6.83
CA GLY A 201 7.29 -1.96 6.55
C GLY A 201 6.00 -1.60 5.80
N ALA A 202 5.01 -2.49 5.71
CA ALA A 202 3.74 -2.21 5.05
C ALA A 202 2.64 -1.64 5.98
N SER A 203 2.93 -1.43 7.27
CA SER A 203 1.92 -0.92 8.20
C SER A 203 1.53 0.52 7.85
N GLY A 204 0.31 0.91 8.19
CA GLY A 204 -0.25 2.21 7.82
C GLY A 204 -0.67 2.33 6.36
N SER A 205 -0.49 1.29 5.54
CA SER A 205 -0.86 1.30 4.11
C SER A 205 -2.36 1.13 3.91
N PRO A 206 -2.95 1.79 2.89
CA PRO A 206 -4.35 1.60 2.56
C PRO A 206 -4.58 0.23 1.93
N LEU A 207 -5.66 -0.44 2.36
CA LEU A 207 -6.22 -1.61 1.70
C LEU A 207 -7.40 -1.18 0.83
N ILE A 208 -7.27 -1.30 -0.49
CA ILE A 208 -8.19 -0.73 -1.47
C ILE A 208 -9.01 -1.84 -2.13
N LEU A 209 -10.33 -1.66 -2.20
CA LEU A 209 -11.23 -2.45 -3.04
C LEU A 209 -11.08 -1.96 -4.48
N PRO A 210 -10.36 -2.68 -5.35
CA PRO A 210 -9.93 -2.15 -6.64
C PRO A 210 -11.12 -1.83 -7.53
N ARG A 211 -12.24 -2.59 -7.45
CA ARG A 211 -13.39 -2.44 -8.34
C ARG A 211 -14.13 -1.11 -8.18
N ILE A 212 -14.19 -0.61 -6.95
CA ILE A 212 -14.91 0.63 -6.60
C ILE A 212 -13.97 1.76 -6.23
N ASP A 213 -12.67 1.46 -6.17
CA ASP A 213 -11.62 2.41 -5.82
C ASP A 213 -11.87 3.06 -4.44
N ARG A 214 -11.98 2.23 -3.41
CA ARG A 214 -12.24 2.70 -2.04
C ARG A 214 -11.44 1.94 -1.00
N VAL A 215 -10.98 2.65 0.02
CA VAL A 215 -10.25 2.09 1.17
C VAL A 215 -11.23 1.35 2.07
N VAL A 216 -10.97 0.07 2.31
CA VAL A 216 -11.74 -0.79 3.22
C VAL A 216 -11.03 -1.02 4.56
N GLY A 217 -9.74 -0.69 4.64
CA GLY A 217 -9.00 -0.74 5.90
C GLY A 217 -7.58 -0.18 5.80
N VAL A 218 -6.88 -0.15 6.92
CA VAL A 218 -5.46 0.21 7.04
C VAL A 218 -4.67 -1.01 7.47
N LEU A 219 -3.65 -1.43 6.71
CA LEU A 219 -2.80 -2.54 7.11
C LEU A 219 -2.11 -2.25 8.45
N ALA A 220 -2.29 -3.14 9.43
CA ALA A 220 -1.78 -2.97 10.79
C ALA A 220 -0.68 -3.99 11.14
N GLY A 221 -0.65 -5.13 10.46
CA GLY A 221 0.40 -6.11 10.66
C GLY A 221 0.04 -7.49 10.12
N ALA A 222 0.83 -8.48 10.48
CA ALA A 222 0.60 -9.87 10.14
C ALA A 222 0.95 -10.79 11.30
N SER A 223 0.21 -11.89 11.40
CA SER A 223 0.48 -12.98 12.33
C SER A 223 0.28 -14.29 11.60
N HIS A 224 1.28 -15.18 11.68
CA HIS A 224 1.33 -16.44 10.96
C HIS A 224 1.06 -16.29 9.45
N ALA A 225 -0.14 -16.66 9.01
CA ALA A 225 -0.57 -16.66 7.61
C ALA A 225 -1.64 -15.59 7.30
N SER A 226 -2.01 -14.75 8.27
CA SER A 226 -3.06 -13.73 8.11
C SER A 226 -2.47 -12.33 8.23
N VAL A 227 -2.86 -11.46 7.30
CA VAL A 227 -2.62 -10.02 7.38
C VAL A 227 -3.84 -9.37 8.02
N TYR A 228 -3.62 -8.50 8.99
CA TYR A 228 -4.66 -7.77 9.70
C TYR A 228 -4.66 -6.31 9.27
N ALA A 229 -5.86 -5.75 9.19
CA ALA A 229 -6.10 -4.35 8.93
C ALA A 229 -7.12 -3.79 9.91
N VAL A 230 -6.94 -2.52 10.28
CA VAL A 230 -7.97 -1.74 10.95
C VAL A 230 -9.12 -1.54 9.96
N PRO A 231 -10.35 -1.98 10.27
CA PRO A 231 -11.47 -1.89 9.34
C PRO A 231 -11.93 -0.44 9.17
N VAL A 232 -12.52 -0.13 8.01
CA VAL A 232 -12.98 1.24 7.67
C VAL A 232 -14.02 1.81 8.66
N THR A 233 -14.77 0.97 9.36
CA THR A 233 -15.68 1.37 10.45
C THR A 233 -14.92 2.10 11.55
N HIS A 234 -13.83 1.51 12.05
CA HIS A 234 -12.99 2.12 13.09
C HIS A 234 -12.31 3.40 12.59
N ILE A 235 -11.89 3.44 11.32
CA ILE A 235 -11.34 4.67 10.71
C ILE A 235 -12.39 5.78 10.72
N ARG A 236 -13.62 5.46 10.30
CA ARG A 236 -14.73 6.41 10.26
C ARG A 236 -15.03 6.96 11.65
N GLU A 237 -15.20 6.09 12.64
CA GLU A 237 -15.46 6.51 14.02
C GLU A 237 -14.34 7.42 14.56
N PHE A 238 -13.08 7.06 14.33
CA PHE A 238 -11.92 7.84 14.73
C PHE A 238 -11.92 9.24 14.11
N LEU A 239 -12.29 9.36 12.83
CA LEU A 239 -12.37 10.64 12.12
C LEU A 239 -13.61 11.46 12.51
N ILE A 240 -14.77 10.82 12.74
CA ILE A 240 -16.02 11.48 13.20
C ILE A 240 -15.84 12.08 14.58
N GLU A 241 -15.33 11.30 15.54
CA GLU A 241 -15.08 11.77 16.91
C GLU A 241 -14.22 13.02 16.92
N TRP A 242 -13.27 13.10 15.98
CA TRP A 242 -12.44 14.26 15.85
C TRP A 242 -13.15 15.46 15.25
N LEU A 243 -13.90 15.27 14.16
CA LEU A 243 -14.58 16.36 13.45
C LEU A 243 -15.76 16.94 14.25
N GLY A 244 -15.85 16.65 15.55
CA GLY A 244 -16.88 17.16 16.45
C GLY A 244 -18.24 16.53 16.20
N GLY A 245 -18.29 15.34 15.60
CA GLY A 245 -19.54 14.70 15.19
C GLY A 245 -20.18 15.33 13.95
N ASP A 246 -19.47 16.22 13.24
CA ASP A 246 -19.97 16.81 12.00
C ASP A 246 -19.89 15.79 10.85
N GLU A 247 -21.00 15.08 10.65
CA GLU A 247 -21.13 14.10 9.56
C GLU A 247 -20.99 14.72 8.17
N ASP A 248 -21.23 16.02 7.98
CA ASP A 248 -21.10 16.67 6.68
C ASP A 248 -19.62 16.94 6.35
N LEU A 249 -18.81 17.27 7.35
CA LEU A 249 -17.34 17.26 7.24
C LEU A 249 -16.79 15.84 6.98
N VAL A 250 -17.41 14.80 7.54
CA VAL A 250 -17.03 13.41 7.29
C VAL A 250 -17.46 12.97 5.88
N LYS A 251 -18.62 13.42 5.38
CA LYS A 251 -19.01 13.28 3.98
C LYS A 251 -18.06 14.01 3.05
N SER A 252 -17.44 15.12 3.50
CA SER A 252 -16.38 15.82 2.74
C SER A 252 -15.06 15.04 2.68
N LEU A 253 -14.80 14.14 3.64
CA LEU A 253 -13.80 13.06 3.55
C LEU A 253 -14.22 11.91 2.60
N ASN A 254 -15.35 12.10 1.89
CA ASN A 254 -15.84 11.32 0.75
C ASN A 254 -16.16 9.83 1.04
N PHE A 255 -16.84 9.54 2.15
CA PHE A 255 -17.58 8.29 2.26
C PHE A 255 -18.77 8.32 1.29
N ILE A 256 -18.71 7.51 0.22
CA ILE A 256 -19.81 7.39 -0.74
C ILE A 256 -20.49 6.04 -0.52
N ALA A 257 -21.74 6.08 -0.06
CA ALA A 257 -22.62 4.92 0.00
C ALA A 257 -22.69 4.28 -1.38
N THR A 258 -22.17 3.07 -1.51
CA THR A 258 -22.24 2.32 -2.76
C THR A 258 -23.46 1.42 -2.70
N CYS A 259 -24.54 1.80 -3.39
CA CYS A 259 -25.69 0.92 -3.55
C CYS A 259 -25.25 -0.40 -4.21
N PHE A 260 -25.51 -1.51 -3.53
CA PHE A 260 -25.22 -2.87 -4.00
C PHE A 260 -25.88 -3.15 -5.36
N ILE A 261 -25.07 -3.40 -6.39
CA ILE A 261 -25.46 -4.26 -7.51
C ILE A 261 -24.38 -5.32 -7.67
N LEU A 262 -24.38 -6.33 -6.79
CA LEU A 262 -23.72 -7.61 -7.02
C LEU A 262 -24.55 -8.74 -6.43
N ALA A 263 -25.53 -9.21 -7.19
CA ALA A 263 -25.87 -10.63 -7.14
C ALA A 263 -24.72 -11.42 -7.75
N PRO A 264 -24.26 -12.53 -7.15
CA PRO A 264 -23.32 -13.43 -7.81
C PRO A 264 -23.98 -14.04 -9.06
N PRO A 265 -23.26 -14.29 -10.16
CA PRO A 265 -23.80 -15.09 -11.24
C PRO A 265 -24.00 -16.50 -10.71
N ARG A 266 -25.25 -16.87 -10.40
CA ARG A 266 -25.64 -18.27 -10.32
C ARG A 266 -25.53 -18.82 -11.74
N ILE A 267 -24.45 -19.56 -12.00
CA ILE A 267 -24.40 -20.46 -13.15
C ILE A 267 -25.38 -21.60 -12.83
N THR A 268 -26.63 -21.44 -13.24
CA THR A 268 -27.56 -22.56 -13.37
C THR A 268 -27.16 -23.33 -14.62
N CYS A 269 -26.51 -24.47 -14.43
CA CYS A 269 -26.42 -25.50 -15.47
C CYS A 269 -27.86 -25.98 -15.76
N LEU A 270 -28.45 -25.48 -16.84
CA LEU A 270 -29.63 -26.08 -17.44
C LEU A 270 -29.19 -27.41 -18.09
N SER A 271 -29.55 -28.51 -17.45
CA SER A 271 -29.56 -29.83 -18.08
C SER A 271 -30.59 -29.79 -19.19
N LEU A 272 -30.15 -29.80 -20.45
CA LEU A 272 -31.01 -30.12 -21.57
C LEU A 272 -31.31 -31.63 -21.50
N THR A 273 -32.61 -31.94 -21.43
CA THR A 273 -33.15 -33.26 -21.78
C THR A 273 -33.60 -33.20 -23.23
#